data_AF-A0A523V658-F1
#
_entry.id   AF-A0A523V658-F1
#
_cell.length_a   1.000
_cell.length_b   1.000
_cell.length_c   1.000
_cell.angle_alpha   90.00
_cell.angle_beta   90.00
_cell.angle_gamma   90.00
#
_symmetry.space_group_name_H-M   'P 1'
#
loop_
_entity.id
_entity.type
_entity.pdbx_description
1 polymer ?
#
loop_
_entity_poly.entity_id
_entity_poly.type
_entity_poly.pdbx_seq_one_letter_code
_entity_poly.pdbx_strand_id
1 'polypeptide(L)'
;MKKLLPILFLVALLVVMAAGCTAEDAVGAGISIFMFVCYGILGIIGLLLFILWIVVLVDCIKRGKDEFPNAGENTKTIWLVVLIVTFVVNFWWVAAIVYYFMVMKKMPRKK
;
A
#
# COMPACT_ATOMS: atom_id res chain seq x y z
N MET A 1 -20.54 -7.75 -8.29
CA MET A 1 -20.81 -6.93 -7.08
C MET A 1 -19.59 -6.13 -6.59
N LYS A 2 -18.37 -6.68 -6.52
CA LYS A 2 -17.18 -5.96 -6.02
C LYS A 2 -16.78 -4.68 -6.79
N LYS A 3 -17.14 -4.56 -8.08
CA LYS A 3 -16.89 -3.36 -8.90
C LYS A 3 -18.03 -2.32 -8.87
N LEU A 4 -19.23 -2.70 -8.40
CA LEU A 4 -20.39 -1.80 -8.33
C LEU A 4 -20.31 -0.89 -7.12
N LEU A 5 -19.79 -1.39 -5.99
CA LEU A 5 -19.62 -0.62 -4.77
C LEU A 5 -18.72 0.62 -4.92
N PRO A 6 -17.52 0.55 -5.54
CA PRO A 6 -16.69 1.74 -5.74
C PRO A 6 -17.32 2.73 -6.74
N ILE A 7 -18.04 2.25 -7.75
CA ILE A 7 -18.75 3.11 -8.71
C ILE A 7 -19.91 3.84 -8.01
N LEU A 8 -20.68 3.13 -7.18
CA LEU A 8 -21.77 3.72 -6.41
C LEU A 8 -21.25 4.79 -5.43
N PHE A 9 -20.09 4.55 -4.82
CA PHE A 9 -19.43 5.51 -3.94
C PHE A 9 -18.96 6.76 -4.71
N LEU A 10 -18.42 6.56 -5.92
CA LEU A 10 -18.00 7.65 -6.81
C LEU A 10 -19.19 8.50 -7.27
N VAL A 11 -20.31 7.86 -7.60
CA VAL A 11 -21.56 8.53 -8.03
C VAL A 11 -22.22 9.27 -6.87
N ALA A 12 -22.28 8.67 -5.68
CA ALA A 12 -22.81 9.33 -4.49
C ALA A 12 -21.97 10.56 -4.12
N LEU A 13 -20.65 10.47 -4.23
CA LEU A 13 -19.75 11.60 -4.05
C LEU A 13 -20.03 12.70 -5.08
N LEU A 14 -20.20 12.34 -6.36
CA LEU A 14 -20.51 13.30 -7.42
C LEU A 14 -21.84 14.06 -7.18
N VAL A 15 -22.87 13.35 -6.69
CA VAL A 15 -24.20 13.93 -6.41
C VAL A 15 -24.18 14.89 -5.23
N VAL A 16 -23.41 14.58 -4.17
CA VAL A 16 -23.23 15.47 -3.01
C VAL A 16 -22.53 16.78 -3.42
N MET A 17 -21.60 16.71 -4.37
CA MET A 17 -20.86 17.87 -4.87
C MET A 17 -21.69 18.78 -5.78
N ALA A 18 -22.70 18.23 -6.48
CA ALA A 18 -23.57 19.01 -7.36
C ALA A 18 -24.59 19.89 -6.60
N ALA A 19 -24.84 19.61 -5.31
CA ALA A 19 -25.92 20.24 -4.56
C ALA A 19 -25.61 21.64 -3.98
N GLY A 20 -24.40 22.20 -4.17
CA GLY A 20 -23.97 23.41 -3.43
C GLY A 20 -23.29 24.54 -4.21
N CYS A 21 -23.26 24.54 -5.54
CA CYS A 21 -22.44 25.51 -6.29
C CYS A 21 -23.15 26.86 -6.52
N THR A 22 -22.69 27.92 -5.85
CA THR A 22 -22.87 29.31 -6.31
C THR A 22 -21.56 29.82 -6.93
N ALA A 23 -21.62 30.81 -7.84
CA ALA A 23 -20.49 31.20 -8.69
C ALA A 23 -19.26 31.76 -7.95
N GLU A 24 -19.45 32.34 -6.75
CA GLU A 24 -18.37 32.91 -5.93
C GLU A 24 -17.58 31.83 -5.15
N ASP A 25 -18.22 30.70 -4.86
CA ASP A 25 -17.62 29.56 -4.15
C ASP A 25 -16.90 28.57 -5.09
N ALA A 26 -17.03 28.75 -6.42
CA ALA A 26 -16.59 27.77 -7.41
C ALA A 26 -15.08 27.47 -7.35
N VAL A 27 -14.24 28.47 -7.03
CA VAL A 27 -12.79 28.28 -6.90
C VAL A 27 -12.43 27.53 -5.61
N GLY A 28 -13.07 27.86 -4.48
CA GLY A 28 -12.87 27.16 -3.21
C GLY A 28 -13.39 25.72 -3.23
N ALA A 29 -14.56 25.50 -3.85
CA ALA A 29 -15.10 24.18 -4.13
C ALA A 29 -14.16 23.37 -5.05
N GLY A 30 -13.61 23.99 -6.10
CA GLY A 30 -12.65 23.34 -6.99
C GLY A 30 -11.38 22.86 -6.27
N ILE A 31 -10.77 23.70 -5.42
CA ILE A 31 -9.55 23.36 -4.67
C ILE A 31 -9.82 22.24 -3.65
N SER A 32 -10.92 22.34 -2.90
CA SER A 32 -11.28 21.34 -1.88
C SER A 32 -11.59 19.96 -2.49
N ILE A 33 -12.30 19.91 -3.63
CA ILE A 33 -12.56 18.67 -4.37
C ILE A 33 -11.25 18.07 -4.89
N PHE A 34 -10.38 18.89 -5.48
CA PHE A 34 -9.07 18.44 -5.97
C PHE A 34 -8.23 17.82 -4.83
N MET A 35 -8.14 18.50 -3.69
CA MET A 35 -7.45 17.98 -2.51
C MET A 35 -8.07 16.67 -2.02
N PHE A 36 -9.40 16.59 -1.93
CA PHE A 36 -10.08 15.37 -1.50
C PHE A 36 -9.79 14.17 -2.41
N VAL A 37 -9.82 14.39 -3.73
CA VAL A 37 -9.47 13.35 -4.72
C VAL A 37 -8.01 12.93 -4.59
N CYS A 38 -7.07 13.88 -4.48
CA CYS A 38 -5.65 13.59 -4.30
C CYS A 38 -5.39 12.78 -3.02
N TYR A 39 -5.95 13.19 -1.88
CA TYR A 39 -5.83 12.43 -0.62
C TYR A 39 -6.49 11.06 -0.70
N GLY A 40 -7.64 10.95 -1.37
CA GLY A 40 -8.30 9.66 -1.61
C GLY A 40 -7.41 8.69 -2.40
N ILE A 41 -6.78 9.15 -3.48
CA ILE A 41 -5.86 8.35 -4.30
C ILE A 41 -4.64 7.95 -3.48
N LEU A 42 -4.01 8.88 -2.76
CA LEU A 42 -2.86 8.59 -1.90
C LEU A 42 -3.21 7.61 -0.79
N GLY A 43 -4.40 7.71 -0.20
CA GLY A 43 -4.91 6.76 0.79
C GLY A 43 -5.06 5.34 0.24
N ILE A 44 -5.59 5.20 -0.98
CA ILE A 44 -5.70 3.90 -1.66
C ILE A 44 -4.32 3.31 -1.95
N ILE A 45 -3.38 4.11 -2.45
CA ILE A 45 -2.00 3.67 -2.70
C ILE A 45 -1.33 3.23 -1.39
N GLY A 46 -1.48 4.02 -0.32
CA GLY A 46 -0.97 3.68 1.01
C GLY A 46 -1.54 2.37 1.52
N LEU A 47 -2.84 2.13 1.35
CA LEU A 47 -3.48 0.88 1.74
C LEU A 47 -2.92 -0.33 0.96
N LEU A 48 -2.72 -0.19 -0.35
CA LEU A 48 -2.15 -1.27 -1.18
C LEU A 48 -0.70 -1.59 -0.77
N LEU A 49 0.12 -0.57 -0.50
CA LEU A 49 1.49 -0.74 -0.02
C LEU A 49 1.52 -1.37 1.37
N PHE A 50 0.58 -1.02 2.24
CA PHE A 50 0.46 -1.62 3.56
C PHE A 50 0.09 -3.11 3.48
N ILE A 51 -0.86 -3.47 2.62
CA ILE A 51 -1.20 -4.88 2.35
C ILE A 51 0.02 -5.63 1.84
N LEU A 52 0.78 -5.05 0.89
CA LEU A 52 2.01 -5.64 0.36
C LEU A 52 3.03 -5.87 1.48
N TRP A 53 3.23 -4.90 2.37
CA TRP A 53 4.12 -5.04 3.52
C TRP A 53 3.70 -6.19 4.45
N ILE A 54 2.41 -6.33 4.77
CA ILE A 54 1.91 -7.45 5.58
C ILE A 54 2.18 -8.79 4.88
N VAL A 55 1.88 -8.90 3.59
CA VAL A 55 2.11 -10.14 2.81
C VAL A 55 3.59 -10.52 2.82
N VAL A 56 4.46 -9.54 2.64
CA VAL A 56 5.92 -9.70 2.72
C VAL A 56 6.38 -10.15 4.10
N LEU A 57 5.85 -9.55 5.16
CA LEU A 57 6.17 -9.92 6.53
C LEU A 57 5.78 -11.38 6.83
N VAL A 58 4.57 -11.78 6.42
CA VAL A 58 4.08 -13.15 6.60
C VAL A 58 4.93 -14.15 5.82
N ASP A 59 5.33 -13.85 4.59
CA ASP A 59 6.24 -14.70 3.82
C ASP A 59 7.59 -14.83 4.52
N CYS A 60 8.19 -13.73 4.98
CA CYS A 60 9.47 -13.75 5.69
C CYS A 60 9.43 -14.62 6.94
N ILE A 61 8.33 -14.60 7.69
CA ILE A 61 8.15 -15.44 8.89
C ILE A 61 8.01 -16.92 8.50
N LYS A 62 7.21 -17.23 7.48
CA LYS A 62 6.91 -18.61 7.05
C LYS A 62 8.04 -19.28 6.27
N ARG A 63 8.92 -18.50 5.65
CA ARG A 63 10.03 -18.97 4.81
C ARG A 63 11.13 -19.64 5.64
N GLY A 64 11.66 -20.75 5.13
CA GLY A 64 12.82 -21.45 5.70
C GLY A 64 14.11 -20.63 5.59
N LYS A 65 15.13 -20.92 6.40
CA LYS A 65 16.41 -20.17 6.35
C LYS A 65 17.17 -20.38 5.02
N ASP A 66 16.97 -21.53 4.40
CA ASP A 66 17.52 -22.01 3.13
C ASP A 66 16.81 -21.41 1.90
N GLU A 67 15.64 -20.81 2.08
CA GLU A 67 14.83 -20.24 1.01
C GLU A 67 15.10 -18.73 0.78
N PHE A 68 16.18 -18.20 1.35
CA PHE A 68 16.62 -16.81 1.17
C PHE A 68 17.81 -16.71 0.22
N PRO A 69 17.88 -15.67 -0.63
CA PRO A 69 19.01 -15.50 -1.54
C PRO A 69 20.27 -15.29 -0.72
N ASN A 70 21.33 -16.04 -1.02
CA ASN A 70 22.53 -16.12 -0.16
C ASN A 70 22.15 -16.56 1.27
N ALA A 71 21.66 -17.80 1.40
CA ALA A 71 21.24 -18.42 2.66
C ALA A 71 22.42 -18.57 3.65
N GLY A 72 22.82 -17.44 4.25
CA GLY A 72 23.69 -17.38 5.40
C GLY A 72 22.90 -17.62 6.68
N GLU A 73 23.63 -17.92 7.76
CA GLU A 73 23.06 -18.32 9.05
C GLU A 73 22.01 -17.34 9.61
N ASN A 74 22.16 -16.04 9.29
CA ASN A 74 21.35 -14.94 9.82
C ASN A 74 20.50 -14.21 8.77
N THR A 75 20.46 -14.66 7.50
CA THR A 75 19.80 -13.92 6.41
C THR A 75 18.31 -13.68 6.69
N LYS A 76 17.60 -14.69 7.23
CA LYS A 76 16.20 -14.56 7.65
C LYS A 76 16.02 -13.48 8.72
N THR A 77 16.87 -13.50 9.74
CA THR A 77 16.82 -12.56 10.86
C THR A 77 17.07 -11.14 10.37
N ILE A 78 18.04 -10.93 9.48
CA ILE A 78 18.35 -9.63 8.89
C ILE A 78 17.13 -9.08 8.14
N TRP A 79 16.50 -9.87 7.27
CA TRP A 79 15.31 -9.43 6.54
C TRP A 79 14.14 -9.09 7.46
N LEU A 80 13.90 -9.89 8.50
CA LEU A 80 12.86 -9.63 9.48
C LEU A 80 13.12 -8.31 10.23
N VAL A 81 14.35 -8.10 10.69
CA VAL A 81 14.77 -6.86 11.36
C VAL A 81 14.62 -5.66 10.43
N VAL A 82 15.05 -5.77 9.16
CA VAL A 82 14.88 -4.69 8.17
C VAL A 82 13.41 -4.34 7.98
N LEU A 83 12.51 -5.32 7.84
CA LEU A 83 11.07 -5.08 7.68
C LEU A 83 10.44 -4.39 8.89
N ILE A 84 10.89 -4.72 10.10
CA ILE A 84 10.40 -4.11 11.35
C ILE A 84 10.99 -2.72 11.58
N VAL A 85 12.30 -2.54 11.42
CA VAL A 85 12.96 -1.24 11.62
C VAL A 85 12.45 -0.22 10.62
N THR A 86 12.30 -0.61 9.35
CA THR A 86 11.75 0.28 8.31
C THR A 86 10.30 0.65 8.57
N PHE A 87 9.53 -0.20 9.24
CA PHE A 87 8.21 0.16 9.75
C PHE A 87 8.27 1.30 10.78
N VAL A 88 9.16 1.19 11.77
CA VAL A 88 9.31 2.22 12.81
C VAL A 88 9.76 3.56 12.24
N VAL A 89 10.67 3.56 11.25
CA VAL A 89 11.15 4.80 10.61
C VAL A 89 10.26 5.31 9.47
N ASN A 90 9.06 4.73 9.28
CA ASN A 90 8.12 5.10 8.21
C ASN A 90 8.57 4.78 6.75
N PHE A 91 9.60 3.95 6.58
CA PHE A 91 10.11 3.44 5.29
C PHE A 91 9.66 2.01 4.94
N TRP A 92 8.65 1.48 5.65
CA TRP A 92 8.07 0.14 5.43
C TRP A 92 7.80 -0.24 3.97
N TRP A 93 7.23 0.68 3.18
CA TRP A 93 6.82 0.45 1.81
C TRP A 93 8.02 0.17 0.89
N VAL A 94 9.15 0.86 1.11
CA VAL A 94 10.39 0.62 0.36
C VAL A 94 10.91 -0.77 0.66
N ALA A 95 11.02 -1.13 1.95
CA ALA A 95 11.53 -2.43 2.36
C ALA A 95 10.66 -3.57 1.82
N ALA A 96 9.34 -3.39 1.82
CA ALA A 96 8.40 -4.36 1.28
C ALA A 96 8.60 -4.58 -0.22
N ILE A 97 8.75 -3.51 -1.00
CA ILE A 97 9.01 -3.58 -2.44
C ILE A 97 10.35 -4.28 -2.70
N VAL A 98 11.41 -3.88 -1.99
CA VAL A 98 12.74 -4.45 -2.14
C VAL A 98 12.74 -5.94 -1.80
N TYR A 99 12.14 -6.34 -0.68
CA TYR A 99 11.98 -7.74 -0.31
C TYR A 99 11.20 -8.52 -1.37
N TYR A 100 10.09 -7.96 -1.87
CA TYR A 100 9.27 -8.61 -2.90
C TYR A 100 10.10 -8.97 -4.14
N PHE A 101 10.89 -8.02 -4.66
CA PHE A 101 11.71 -8.26 -5.84
C PHE A 101 12.94 -9.13 -5.56
N MET A 102 13.62 -8.93 -4.43
CA MET A 102 14.86 -9.65 -4.12
C MET A 102 14.63 -11.07 -3.62
N VAL A 103 13.56 -11.30 -2.86
CA VAL A 103 13.31 -12.58 -2.18
C VAL A 103 12.14 -13.31 -2.83
N MET A 104 10.92 -12.76 -2.77
CA MET A 104 9.71 -13.48 -3.24
C MET A 104 9.75 -13.81 -4.73
N LYS A 105 10.09 -12.82 -5.56
CA LYS A 105 10.10 -12.98 -7.02
C LYS A 105 11.28 -13.83 -7.48
N LYS A 106 12.45 -13.68 -6.84
CA LYS A 106 13.67 -14.38 -7.23
C LYS A 106 13.65 -15.84 -6.79
N MET A 107 13.16 -16.12 -5.59
CA MET A 107 13.05 -17.47 -5.05
C MET A 107 11.65 -17.69 -4.48
N PRO A 108 10.70 -18.14 -5.30
CA PRO A 108 9.37 -18.49 -4.80
C PRO A 108 9.49 -19.62 -3.78
N ARG A 109 8.76 -19.48 -2.66
CA ARG A 109 8.72 -20.47 -1.58
C ARG A 109 8.26 -21.82 -2.14
N LYS A 110 8.93 -22.93 -1.78
CA LYS A 110 8.42 -24.27 -2.12
C LYS A 110 7.14 -24.50 -1.31
N LYS A 111 6.06 -24.88 -2.01
CA LYS A 111 4.71 -24.88 -1.44
C LYS A 111 4.59 -25.74 -0.19
#